data_AF-Q5E1A2-F1
#
_entry.id   AF-Q5E1A2-F1
#
_cell.length_a   1.000
_cell.length_b   1.000
_cell.length_c   1.000
_cell.angle_alpha   90.00
_cell.angle_beta   90.00
_cell.angle_gamma   90.00
#
_symmetry.space_group_name_H-M   'P 1'
#
loop_
_entity.id
_entity.type
_entity.pdbx_description
1 polymer ?
#
loop_
_entity_poly.entity_id
_entity_poly.type
_entity_poly.pdbx_seq_one_letter_code
_entity_poly.pdbx_strand_id
1 'polypeptide(L)'
;MSNLNVFKQPKQFYLIFSIEFWERFGFYGMQAILAVYLVKILGMSESESFILFGAFSALIFGSVAIGGWVGDKVIGTKRTITLGALILTIGYALLGVSASAGNIGGSGLIYVAMGFITMGNGLFKANPSSLLAKVYDKDDNRLDGAFTMYYMAINLGSFFSMLLTPWIANQFGYGMAFSVSAVGLIITVLNFVMCSRMVKGVGSEPDLIAVNKTHYLGVVAATVALSFLCSVLLQNLFYAHAILVVVGIAIVVLYMREAFKISGLERAKMLVAFVLMLQGVVFFVLYFQMPTSLNFFAIHNIEHNILGISVAPEQFQALNPFWIMIASPILAVAYTNLGERFAMPYKFAFGMVLCALSFLVLKFGANFANEDGIMSSNWLVICYAFQSLGELLVSGLGLAMVAQLVPQRMMGFAMGMWFLTSATAAVIAGWVAALTTAPAGLTDANQTLAIYSDVFGKIGYATAGVAVITLLIAPKLTRIIRGESEGQTEAANA
;
A
#
# COMPACT_ATOMS: atom_id res chain seq x y z
N MET A 1 -14.59 -17.63 -26.86
CA MET A 1 -14.86 -16.38 -27.61
C MET A 1 -15.70 -15.47 -26.72
N SER A 2 -15.10 -14.38 -26.23
CA SER A 2 -15.58 -13.56 -25.11
C SER A 2 -16.61 -12.51 -25.54
N ASN A 3 -17.88 -12.76 -25.25
CA ASN A 3 -18.92 -11.72 -25.20
C ASN A 3 -19.00 -11.06 -23.82
N LEU A 4 -17.87 -10.93 -23.12
CA LEU A 4 -17.75 -10.16 -21.88
C LEU A 4 -17.30 -8.74 -22.26
N ASN A 5 -18.28 -7.90 -22.57
CA ASN A 5 -18.01 -6.46 -22.53
C ASN A 5 -17.70 -6.14 -21.06
N VAL A 6 -16.41 -5.99 -20.72
CA VAL A 6 -15.91 -5.88 -19.35
C VAL A 6 -16.60 -4.73 -18.61
N PHE A 7 -17.08 -3.73 -19.35
CA PHE A 7 -17.85 -2.60 -18.84
C PHE A 7 -19.31 -2.91 -18.50
N LYS A 8 -19.91 -4.05 -18.87
CA LYS A 8 -21.30 -4.39 -18.51
C LYS A 8 -21.39 -4.95 -17.07
N GLN A 9 -21.18 -4.08 -16.10
CA GLN A 9 -21.27 -4.41 -14.67
C GLN A 9 -22.56 -3.92 -14.02
N PRO A 10 -22.96 -4.51 -12.87
CA PRO A 10 -24.09 -4.03 -12.08
C PRO A 10 -23.93 -2.57 -11.64
N LYS A 11 -25.04 -1.88 -11.43
CA LYS A 11 -25.06 -0.48 -10.95
C LYS A 11 -24.23 -0.27 -9.67
N GLN A 12 -24.24 -1.27 -8.78
CA GLN A 12 -23.48 -1.28 -7.53
C GLN A 12 -21.97 -1.22 -7.75
N PHE A 13 -21.46 -1.87 -8.81
CA PHE A 13 -20.04 -1.83 -9.15
C PHE A 13 -19.57 -0.41 -9.45
N TYR A 14 -20.33 0.36 -10.23
CA TYR A 14 -19.94 1.74 -10.57
C TYR A 14 -19.91 2.67 -9.36
N LEU A 15 -20.79 2.44 -8.39
CA LEU A 15 -20.75 3.15 -7.11
C LEU A 15 -19.47 2.80 -6.35
N ILE A 16 -19.15 1.50 -6.23
CA ILE A 16 -17.96 1.01 -5.52
C ILE A 16 -16.66 1.49 -6.20
N PHE A 17 -16.63 1.46 -7.54
CA PHE A 17 -15.53 1.99 -8.35
C PHE A 17 -15.31 3.48 -8.05
N SER A 18 -16.39 4.27 -8.05
CA SER A 18 -16.31 5.72 -7.80
C SER A 18 -15.79 6.04 -6.40
N ILE A 19 -16.33 5.39 -5.35
CA ILE A 19 -15.86 5.64 -3.98
C ILE A 19 -14.40 5.21 -3.78
N GLU A 20 -13.96 4.13 -4.43
CA GLU A 20 -12.56 3.69 -4.35
C GLU A 20 -11.63 4.68 -5.07
N PHE A 21 -12.02 5.13 -6.27
CA PHE A 21 -11.26 6.14 -7.01
C PHE A 21 -11.03 7.40 -6.18
N TRP A 22 -12.10 7.96 -5.59
CA TRP A 22 -12.04 9.23 -4.87
C TRP A 22 -11.35 9.13 -3.50
N GLU A 23 -11.49 8.00 -2.79
CA GLU A 23 -10.75 7.80 -1.55
C GLU A 23 -9.25 7.62 -1.82
N ARG A 24 -8.88 6.86 -2.86
CA ARG A 24 -7.47 6.67 -3.27
C ARG A 24 -6.87 7.97 -3.80
N PHE A 25 -7.66 8.76 -4.53
CA PHE A 25 -7.28 10.11 -4.93
C PHE A 25 -6.88 10.95 -3.70
N GLY A 26 -7.71 10.98 -2.65
CA GLY A 26 -7.40 11.73 -1.43
C GLY A 26 -6.14 11.22 -0.72
N PHE A 27 -6.04 9.90 -0.54
CA PHE A 27 -4.92 9.26 0.15
C PHE A 27 -3.58 9.48 -0.55
N TYR A 28 -3.50 9.17 -1.84
CA TYR A 28 -2.24 9.29 -2.58
C TYR A 28 -1.85 10.73 -2.87
N GLY A 29 -2.82 11.64 -2.97
CA GLY A 29 -2.56 13.07 -3.06
C GLY A 29 -1.90 13.62 -1.80
N MET A 30 -2.32 13.15 -0.62
CA MET A 30 -1.67 13.47 0.65
C MET A 30 -0.28 12.82 0.74
N GLN A 31 -0.17 11.53 0.41
CA GLN A 31 1.09 10.78 0.45
C GLN A 31 2.19 11.47 -0.38
N ALA A 32 1.86 11.97 -1.57
CA ALA A 32 2.82 12.55 -2.51
C ALA A 32 3.63 13.71 -1.89
N ILE A 33 2.97 14.51 -1.04
CA ILE A 33 3.52 15.77 -0.53
C ILE A 33 3.76 15.77 0.98
N LEU A 34 3.28 14.78 1.73
CA LEU A 34 3.36 14.78 3.21
C LEU A 34 4.80 14.78 3.71
N ALA A 35 5.66 13.87 3.22
CA ALA A 35 7.04 13.78 3.71
C ALA A 35 7.83 15.07 3.45
N VAL A 36 7.60 15.71 2.29
CA VAL A 36 8.20 16.99 1.92
C VAL A 36 7.66 18.13 2.78
N TYR A 37 6.36 18.13 3.06
CA TYR A 37 5.73 19.10 3.95
C TYR A 37 6.32 19.07 5.37
N LEU A 38 6.50 17.87 5.93
CA LEU A 38 7.10 17.69 7.26
C LEU A 38 8.51 18.30 7.34
N VAL A 39 9.30 18.19 6.27
CA VAL A 39 10.63 18.80 6.20
C VAL A 39 10.55 20.30 5.94
N LYS A 40 9.91 20.73 4.84
CA LYS A 40 9.94 22.12 4.38
C LYS A 40 9.16 23.09 5.29
N ILE A 41 8.02 22.65 5.85
CA ILE A 41 7.11 23.54 6.58
C ILE A 41 7.18 23.31 8.09
N LEU A 42 7.27 22.06 8.54
CA LEU A 42 7.41 21.77 9.97
C LEU A 42 8.86 21.76 10.47
N GLY A 43 9.84 21.87 9.58
CA GLY A 43 11.26 21.99 9.93
C GLY A 43 11.86 20.70 10.49
N MET A 44 11.24 19.55 10.24
CA MET A 44 11.82 18.25 10.62
C MET A 44 13.03 17.95 9.75
N SER A 45 14.00 17.20 10.28
CA SER A 45 15.01 16.58 9.43
C SER A 45 14.37 15.55 8.48
N GLU A 46 15.02 15.26 7.35
CA GLU A 46 14.55 14.21 6.44
C GLU A 46 14.43 12.86 7.15
N SER A 47 15.38 12.55 8.05
CA SER A 47 15.36 11.31 8.83
C SER A 47 14.13 11.25 9.74
N GLU A 48 13.82 12.32 10.46
CA GLU A 48 12.62 12.38 11.30
C GLU A 48 11.34 12.25 10.47
N SER A 49 11.28 12.92 9.31
CA SER A 49 10.14 12.83 8.39
C SER A 49 9.94 11.40 7.88
N PHE A 50 11.00 10.70 7.47
CA PHE A 50 10.93 9.33 6.97
C PHE A 50 10.50 8.34 8.05
N ILE A 51 11.03 8.47 9.27
CA ILE A 51 10.68 7.60 10.39
C ILE A 51 9.22 7.86 10.81
N LEU A 52 8.78 9.12 10.89
CA LEU A 52 7.39 9.46 11.19
C LEU A 52 6.44 8.96 10.11
N PHE A 53 6.80 9.10 8.83
CA PHE A 53 6.01 8.59 7.71
C PHE A 53 5.89 7.06 7.76
N GLY A 54 6.98 6.36 8.10
CA GLY A 54 6.98 4.90 8.30
C GLY A 54 6.07 4.46 9.43
N ALA A 55 6.12 5.14 10.59
CA ALA A 55 5.23 4.87 11.71
C ALA A 55 3.75 5.16 11.40
N PHE A 56 3.48 6.27 10.71
CA PHE A 56 2.14 6.61 10.24
C PHE A 56 1.58 5.57 9.28
N SER A 57 2.37 5.16 8.29
CA SER A 57 2.00 4.09 7.37
C SER A 57 1.74 2.79 8.14
N ALA A 58 2.58 2.44 9.12
CA ALA A 58 2.40 1.24 9.93
C ALA A 58 1.07 1.23 10.69
N LEU A 59 0.68 2.35 11.29
CA LEU A 59 -0.61 2.46 11.97
C LEU A 59 -1.79 2.33 10.99
N ILE A 60 -1.68 2.94 9.79
CA ILE A 60 -2.70 2.81 8.74
C ILE A 60 -2.90 1.35 8.35
N PHE A 61 -1.84 0.60 8.07
CA PHE A 61 -1.97 -0.80 7.68
C PHE A 61 -2.40 -1.69 8.85
N GLY A 62 -1.94 -1.40 10.07
CA GLY A 62 -2.35 -2.13 11.27
C GLY A 62 -3.84 -1.97 11.60
N SER A 63 -4.44 -0.81 11.31
CA SER A 63 -5.86 -0.54 11.61
C SER A 63 -6.84 -1.18 10.61
N VAL A 64 -6.39 -1.65 9.44
CA VAL A 64 -7.24 -2.26 8.40
C VAL A 64 -7.97 -3.51 8.90
N ALA A 65 -7.30 -4.34 9.70
CA ALA A 65 -7.90 -5.54 10.28
C ALA A 65 -9.10 -5.21 11.19
N ILE A 66 -9.00 -4.10 11.93
CA ILE A 66 -10.09 -3.61 12.81
C ILE A 66 -11.30 -3.24 11.96
N GLY A 67 -11.10 -2.47 10.87
CA GLY A 67 -12.20 -2.07 10.00
C GLY A 67 -12.89 -3.21 9.29
N GLY A 68 -12.15 -4.24 8.88
CA GLY A 68 -12.73 -5.45 8.29
C GLY A 68 -13.65 -6.17 9.29
N TRP A 69 -13.19 -6.36 10.54
CA TRP A 69 -14.00 -6.98 11.58
C TRP A 69 -15.24 -6.14 11.95
N VAL A 70 -15.08 -4.83 12.10
CA VAL A 70 -16.19 -3.90 12.39
C VAL A 70 -17.26 -3.96 11.30
N GLY A 71 -16.83 -4.01 10.03
CA GLY A 71 -17.73 -4.10 8.88
C GLY A 71 -18.42 -5.45 8.73
N ASP A 72 -17.72 -6.55 8.94
CA ASP A 72 -18.32 -7.87 8.74
C ASP A 72 -19.17 -8.33 9.93
N LYS A 73 -18.87 -7.89 11.16
CA LYS A 73 -19.49 -8.44 12.39
C LYS A 73 -20.22 -7.45 13.28
N VAL A 74 -19.87 -6.15 13.29
CA VAL A 74 -20.38 -5.22 14.32
C VAL A 74 -21.47 -4.31 13.78
N ILE A 75 -21.14 -3.43 12.83
CA ILE A 75 -22.07 -2.38 12.36
C ILE A 75 -22.46 -2.51 10.88
N GLY A 76 -21.79 -3.40 10.13
CA GLY A 76 -22.07 -3.63 8.72
C GLY A 76 -21.07 -2.96 7.80
N THR A 77 -20.81 -3.58 6.64
CA THR A 77 -19.82 -3.14 5.65
C THR A 77 -20.16 -1.74 5.15
N LYS A 78 -21.44 -1.47 4.81
CA LYS A 78 -21.86 -0.16 4.27
C LYS A 78 -21.71 0.96 5.30
N ARG A 79 -22.10 0.69 6.55
CA ARG A 79 -22.04 1.71 7.62
C ARG A 79 -20.59 2.00 8.00
N THR A 80 -19.73 0.99 7.95
CA THR A 80 -18.29 1.14 8.21
C THR A 80 -17.61 1.95 7.10
N ILE A 81 -17.99 1.75 5.83
CA ILE A 81 -17.54 2.60 4.70
C ILE A 81 -17.91 4.07 4.96
N THR A 82 -19.17 4.35 5.26
CA THR A 82 -19.62 5.74 5.51
C THR A 82 -18.89 6.36 6.70
N LEU A 83 -18.76 5.64 7.82
CA LEU A 83 -18.06 6.14 8.99
C LEU A 83 -16.58 6.40 8.70
N GLY A 84 -15.90 5.46 8.04
CA GLY A 84 -14.50 5.61 7.64
C GLY A 84 -14.30 6.82 6.72
N ALA A 85 -15.17 7.01 5.73
CA ALA A 85 -15.10 8.14 4.80
C ALA A 85 -15.34 9.50 5.52
N LEU A 86 -16.25 9.55 6.49
CA LEU A 86 -16.47 10.76 7.30
C LEU A 86 -15.25 11.08 8.17
N ILE A 87 -14.68 10.08 8.84
CA ILE A 87 -13.49 10.24 9.67
C ILE A 87 -12.27 10.64 8.83
N LEU A 88 -12.09 10.06 7.64
CA LEU A 88 -11.08 10.50 6.66
C LEU A 88 -11.29 11.94 6.21
N THR A 89 -12.54 12.34 5.93
CA THR A 89 -12.87 13.73 5.55
C THR A 89 -12.43 14.70 6.64
N ILE A 90 -12.75 14.39 7.91
CA ILE A 90 -12.31 15.18 9.06
C ILE A 90 -10.78 15.22 9.13
N GLY A 91 -10.11 14.07 9.00
CA GLY A 91 -8.65 13.98 9.02
C GLY A 91 -7.98 14.84 7.95
N TYR A 92 -8.42 14.78 6.69
CA TYR A 92 -7.87 15.61 5.62
C TYR A 92 -8.21 17.10 5.77
N ALA A 93 -9.40 17.44 6.27
CA ALA A 93 -9.76 18.82 6.56
C ALA A 93 -8.87 19.40 7.67
N LEU A 94 -8.64 18.65 8.75
CA LEU A 94 -7.72 19.03 9.82
C LEU A 94 -6.29 19.19 9.29
N LEU A 95 -5.85 18.31 8.38
CA LEU A 95 -4.54 18.40 7.74
C LEU A 95 -4.41 19.67 6.89
N GLY A 96 -5.43 20.00 6.09
CA GLY A 96 -5.48 21.22 5.28
C GLY A 96 -5.47 22.49 6.13
N VAL A 97 -6.22 22.51 7.24
CA VAL A 97 -6.22 23.63 8.20
C VAL A 97 -4.87 23.77 8.89
N SER A 98 -4.28 22.66 9.35
CA SER A 98 -2.96 22.65 9.99
C SER A 98 -1.87 23.17 9.05
N ALA A 99 -1.97 22.90 7.76
CA ALA A 99 -1.01 23.33 6.74
C ALA A 99 -1.33 24.71 6.11
N SER A 100 -2.37 25.39 6.59
CA SER A 100 -2.71 26.75 6.14
C SER A 100 -1.74 27.78 6.72
N ALA A 101 -1.58 28.92 6.04
CA ALA A 101 -0.59 29.95 6.38
C ALA A 101 -0.72 30.51 7.82
N GLY A 102 -1.85 30.32 8.49
CA GLY A 102 -2.07 30.73 9.89
C GLY A 102 -1.57 29.71 10.93
N ASN A 103 -1.10 28.53 10.52
CA ASN A 103 -0.74 27.39 11.38
C ASN A 103 -1.77 27.16 12.50
N ILE A 104 -3.05 27.21 12.12
CA ILE A 104 -4.18 27.16 13.05
C ILE A 104 -4.16 25.80 13.77
N GLY A 105 -4.00 25.82 15.09
CA GLY A 105 -3.93 24.61 15.93
C GLY A 105 -2.51 24.14 16.29
N GLY A 106 -1.47 24.84 15.84
CA GLY A 106 -0.07 24.58 16.20
C GLY A 106 0.48 23.24 15.69
N SER A 107 1.70 22.88 16.12
CA SER A 107 2.40 21.66 15.69
C SER A 107 1.72 20.35 16.12
N GLY A 108 0.75 20.40 17.04
CA GLY A 108 0.00 19.23 17.48
C GLY A 108 -1.12 18.80 16.52
N LEU A 109 -1.69 19.74 15.75
CA LEU A 109 -2.88 19.46 14.95
C LEU A 109 -2.62 18.47 13.81
N ILE A 110 -1.42 18.49 13.23
CA ILE A 110 -1.03 17.51 12.20
C ILE A 110 -1.09 16.08 12.73
N TYR A 111 -0.63 15.84 13.95
CA TYR A 111 -0.65 14.50 14.54
C TYR A 111 -2.09 14.04 14.80
N VAL A 112 -2.97 14.97 15.19
CA VAL A 112 -4.41 14.69 15.30
C VAL A 112 -4.99 14.35 13.94
N ALA A 113 -4.68 15.13 12.89
CA ALA A 113 -5.11 14.86 11.53
C ALA A 113 -4.65 13.47 11.04
N MET A 114 -3.37 13.12 11.25
CA MET A 114 -2.81 11.80 10.94
C MET A 114 -3.48 10.68 11.74
N GLY A 115 -3.82 10.91 13.00
CA GLY A 115 -4.57 9.96 13.83
C GLY A 115 -5.98 9.68 13.28
N PHE A 116 -6.69 10.71 12.85
CA PHE A 116 -7.99 10.56 12.18
C PHE A 116 -7.85 9.87 10.82
N ILE A 117 -6.83 10.21 10.02
CA ILE A 117 -6.57 9.54 8.73
C ILE A 117 -6.29 8.04 8.94
N THR A 118 -5.50 7.71 9.97
CA THR A 118 -5.16 6.33 10.35
C THR A 118 -6.41 5.50 10.62
N MET A 119 -7.30 5.98 11.48
CA MET A 119 -8.51 5.23 11.84
C MET A 119 -9.55 5.25 10.73
N GLY A 120 -9.68 6.38 10.02
CA GLY A 120 -10.57 6.49 8.87
C GLY A 120 -10.19 5.49 7.76
N ASN A 121 -8.90 5.39 7.42
CA ASN A 121 -8.44 4.43 6.43
C ASN A 121 -8.60 2.98 6.92
N GLY A 122 -8.31 2.72 8.20
CA GLY A 122 -8.52 1.41 8.81
C GLY A 122 -9.95 0.91 8.67
N LEU A 123 -10.93 1.77 8.99
CA LEU A 123 -12.35 1.48 8.81
C LEU A 123 -12.75 1.36 7.33
N PHE A 124 -12.25 2.23 6.46
CA PHE A 124 -12.67 2.23 5.06
C PHE A 124 -12.09 1.04 4.27
N LYS A 125 -10.77 0.83 4.31
CA LYS A 125 -10.01 0.06 3.30
C LYS A 125 -10.46 -1.38 3.05
N ALA A 126 -10.84 -2.12 4.08
CA ALA A 126 -11.25 -3.53 3.94
C ALA A 126 -12.68 -3.69 3.39
N ASN A 127 -13.50 -2.63 3.41
CA ASN A 127 -14.94 -2.76 3.25
C ASN A 127 -15.46 -2.61 1.80
N PRO A 128 -14.95 -1.70 0.93
CA PRO A 128 -15.40 -1.60 -0.46
C PRO A 128 -15.15 -2.88 -1.26
N SER A 129 -13.99 -3.52 -1.09
CA SER A 129 -13.67 -4.80 -1.73
C SER A 129 -14.55 -5.94 -1.20
N SER A 130 -14.82 -5.97 0.10
CA SER A 130 -15.78 -6.90 0.72
C SER A 130 -17.21 -6.68 0.21
N LEU A 131 -17.62 -5.42 0.04
CA LEU A 131 -18.93 -5.07 -0.53
C LEU A 131 -19.01 -5.49 -2.01
N LEU A 132 -17.93 -5.30 -2.77
CA LEU A 132 -17.84 -5.70 -4.17
C LEU A 132 -18.02 -7.20 -4.33
N ALA A 133 -17.33 -8.00 -3.52
CA ALA A 133 -17.47 -9.45 -3.53
C ALA A 133 -18.92 -9.90 -3.27
N LYS A 134 -19.68 -9.15 -2.48
CA LYS A 134 -21.09 -9.45 -2.14
C LYS A 134 -22.10 -9.00 -3.22
N VAL A 135 -21.67 -8.22 -4.21
CA VAL A 135 -22.54 -7.79 -5.34
C VAL A 135 -22.78 -8.93 -6.33
N TYR A 136 -21.82 -9.85 -6.44
CA TYR A 136 -21.85 -10.95 -7.40
C TYR A 136 -22.18 -12.26 -6.69
N ASP A 137 -22.90 -13.14 -7.39
CA ASP A 137 -23.11 -14.51 -6.92
C ASP A 137 -21.78 -15.30 -6.96
N LYS A 138 -21.69 -16.37 -6.17
CA LYS A 138 -20.45 -17.16 -6.01
C LYS A 138 -19.90 -17.71 -7.34
N ASP A 139 -20.78 -17.97 -8.30
CA ASP A 139 -20.44 -18.56 -9.61
C ASP A 139 -20.49 -17.54 -10.76
N ASP A 140 -20.58 -16.23 -10.46
CA ASP A 140 -20.61 -15.20 -11.50
C ASP A 140 -19.19 -14.92 -12.06
N ASN A 141 -18.96 -15.37 -13.30
CA ASN A 141 -17.70 -15.20 -14.02
C ASN A 141 -17.26 -13.73 -14.23
N ARG A 142 -18.11 -12.74 -13.93
CA ARG A 142 -17.77 -11.31 -14.03
C ARG A 142 -17.00 -10.79 -12.82
N LEU A 143 -16.98 -11.52 -11.70
CA LEU A 143 -16.36 -11.07 -10.44
C LEU A 143 -14.87 -10.74 -10.62
N ASP A 144 -14.13 -11.60 -11.32
CA ASP A 144 -12.69 -11.39 -11.56
C ASP A 144 -12.43 -10.14 -12.42
N GLY A 145 -13.26 -9.91 -13.43
CA GLY A 145 -13.22 -8.69 -14.25
C GLY A 145 -13.57 -7.45 -13.44
N ALA A 146 -14.49 -7.56 -12.49
CA ALA A 146 -14.85 -6.47 -11.58
C ALA A 146 -13.71 -6.13 -10.63
N PHE A 147 -13.02 -7.12 -10.06
CA PHE A 147 -11.82 -6.87 -9.24
C PHE A 147 -10.67 -6.27 -10.05
N THR A 148 -10.51 -6.66 -11.31
CA THR A 148 -9.52 -6.06 -12.22
C THR A 148 -9.80 -4.56 -12.40
N MET A 149 -11.05 -4.18 -12.67
CA MET A 149 -11.40 -2.76 -12.79
C MET A 149 -11.38 -2.01 -11.46
N TYR A 150 -11.72 -2.67 -10.35
CA TYR A 150 -11.58 -2.09 -9.01
C TYR A 150 -10.11 -1.71 -8.73
N TYR A 151 -9.16 -2.58 -9.09
CA TYR A 151 -7.74 -2.26 -9.00
C TYR A 151 -7.34 -1.11 -9.95
N MET A 152 -7.95 -1.01 -11.14
CA MET A 152 -7.75 0.14 -12.03
C MET A 152 -8.28 1.46 -11.42
N ALA A 153 -9.38 1.43 -10.64
CA ALA A 153 -9.89 2.62 -9.95
C ALA A 153 -8.86 3.19 -8.98
N ILE A 154 -8.16 2.30 -8.24
CA ILE A 154 -7.09 2.67 -7.30
C ILE A 154 -5.96 3.40 -8.05
N ASN A 155 -5.49 2.81 -9.14
CA ASN A 155 -4.38 3.35 -9.91
C ASN A 155 -4.74 4.67 -10.58
N LEU A 156 -5.93 4.78 -11.17
CA LEU A 156 -6.42 6.04 -11.75
C LEU A 156 -6.51 7.15 -10.69
N GLY A 157 -7.08 6.85 -9.53
CA GLY A 157 -7.19 7.80 -8.42
C GLY A 157 -5.82 8.30 -7.98
N SER A 158 -4.86 7.39 -7.80
CA SER A 158 -3.49 7.72 -7.41
C SER A 158 -2.71 8.51 -8.47
N PHE A 159 -2.87 8.17 -9.75
CA PHE A 159 -2.17 8.85 -10.85
C PHE A 159 -2.59 10.32 -10.93
N PHE A 160 -3.91 10.60 -10.95
CA PHE A 160 -4.39 11.97 -11.03
C PHE A 160 -4.07 12.77 -9.76
N SER A 161 -4.14 12.17 -8.58
CA SER A 161 -3.83 12.89 -7.34
C SER A 161 -2.36 13.22 -7.20
N MET A 162 -1.46 12.27 -7.51
CA MET A 162 -0.01 12.47 -7.46
C MET A 162 0.49 13.47 -8.51
N LEU A 163 -0.24 13.66 -9.61
CA LEU A 163 0.04 14.76 -10.55
C LEU A 163 -0.51 16.09 -10.03
N LEU A 164 -1.72 16.10 -9.47
CA LEU A 164 -2.41 17.34 -9.12
C LEU A 164 -1.87 17.97 -7.82
N THR A 165 -1.69 17.19 -6.75
CA THR A 165 -1.39 17.78 -5.42
C THR A 165 -0.02 18.46 -5.33
N PRO A 166 1.08 17.96 -5.93
CA PRO A 166 2.34 18.71 -5.95
C PRO A 166 2.23 20.02 -6.73
N TRP A 167 1.50 20.01 -7.85
CA TRP A 167 1.26 21.22 -8.63
C TRP A 167 0.48 22.25 -7.82
N ILE A 168 -0.58 21.84 -7.12
CA ILE A 168 -1.34 22.74 -6.23
C ILE A 168 -0.46 23.23 -5.08
N ALA A 169 0.36 22.37 -4.48
CA ALA A 169 1.23 22.75 -3.38
C ALA A 169 2.23 23.84 -3.79
N ASN A 170 2.82 23.73 -4.99
CA ASN A 170 3.74 24.73 -5.52
C ASN A 170 3.07 26.06 -5.90
N GLN A 171 1.83 26.04 -6.39
CA GLN A 171 1.13 27.25 -6.88
C GLN A 171 0.27 27.95 -5.83
N PHE A 172 -0.38 27.18 -4.95
CA PHE A 172 -1.39 27.66 -4.00
C PHE A 172 -1.08 27.30 -2.54
N GLY A 173 0.01 26.57 -2.28
CA GLY A 173 0.43 26.16 -0.95
C GLY A 173 -0.14 24.82 -0.47
N TYR A 174 0.51 24.26 0.54
CA TYR A 174 0.21 22.92 1.07
C TYR A 174 -1.19 22.80 1.69
N GLY A 175 -1.68 23.85 2.37
CA GLY A 175 -3.04 23.84 2.93
C GLY A 175 -4.12 23.60 1.87
N MET A 176 -3.99 24.23 0.70
CA MET A 176 -4.89 24.01 -0.44
C MET A 176 -4.72 22.60 -1.04
N ALA A 177 -3.47 22.14 -1.19
CA ALA A 177 -3.17 20.82 -1.73
C ALA A 177 -3.77 19.69 -0.86
N PHE A 178 -3.63 19.76 0.47
CA PHE A 178 -4.27 18.80 1.39
C PHE A 178 -5.79 18.94 1.42
N SER A 179 -6.33 20.15 1.24
CA SER A 179 -7.77 20.37 1.16
C SER A 179 -8.39 19.69 -0.07
N VAL A 180 -7.65 19.58 -1.18
CA VAL A 180 -8.08 18.81 -2.36
C VAL A 180 -8.27 17.33 -2.03
N SER A 181 -7.44 16.75 -1.14
CA SER A 181 -7.68 15.39 -0.65
C SER A 181 -9.00 15.27 0.12
N ALA A 182 -9.36 16.29 0.91
CA ALA A 182 -10.65 16.33 1.61
C ALA A 182 -11.83 16.40 0.63
N VAL A 183 -11.72 17.16 -0.46
CA VAL A 183 -12.76 17.24 -1.51
C VAL A 183 -13.04 15.87 -2.12
N GLY A 184 -12.02 15.07 -2.42
CA GLY A 184 -12.21 13.69 -2.89
C GLY A 184 -13.06 12.85 -1.92
N LEU A 185 -12.80 12.96 -0.62
CA LEU A 185 -13.57 12.23 0.39
C LEU A 185 -14.99 12.79 0.59
N ILE A 186 -15.20 14.09 0.41
CA ILE A 186 -16.55 14.68 0.38
C ILE A 186 -17.35 14.09 -0.80
N ILE A 187 -16.75 14.02 -1.99
CA ILE A 187 -17.38 13.39 -3.16
C ILE A 187 -17.68 11.91 -2.87
N THR A 188 -16.77 11.21 -2.19
CA THR A 188 -16.96 9.81 -1.76
C THR A 188 -18.20 9.66 -0.87
N VAL A 189 -18.31 10.49 0.18
CA VAL A 189 -19.45 10.48 1.11
C VAL A 189 -20.75 10.82 0.39
N LEU A 190 -20.75 11.88 -0.43
CA LEU A 190 -21.93 12.30 -1.19
C LEU A 190 -22.41 11.21 -2.15
N ASN A 191 -21.50 10.64 -2.95
CA ASN A 191 -21.82 9.54 -3.86
C ASN A 191 -22.42 8.35 -3.10
N PHE A 192 -21.79 7.93 -2.00
CA PHE A 192 -22.28 6.77 -1.24
C PHE A 192 -23.63 7.00 -0.58
N VAL A 193 -23.86 8.19 -0.01
CA VAL A 193 -25.13 8.53 0.65
C VAL A 193 -26.26 8.68 -0.37
N MET A 194 -26.04 9.45 -1.44
CA MET A 194 -27.06 9.71 -2.48
C MET A 194 -27.42 8.42 -3.24
N CYS A 195 -26.43 7.56 -3.50
CA CYS A 195 -26.62 6.30 -4.22
C CYS A 195 -26.82 5.08 -3.31
N SER A 196 -26.96 5.27 -1.99
CA SER A 196 -27.09 4.19 -0.99
C SER A 196 -28.22 3.20 -1.30
N ARG A 197 -29.28 3.64 -1.99
CA ARG A 197 -30.39 2.78 -2.45
C ARG A 197 -29.92 1.67 -3.39
N MET A 198 -28.86 1.89 -4.17
CA MET A 198 -28.33 0.89 -5.12
C MET A 198 -27.75 -0.33 -4.41
N VAL A 199 -27.22 -0.15 -3.19
CA VAL A 199 -26.61 -1.21 -2.36
C VAL A 199 -27.51 -1.60 -1.19
N LYS A 200 -28.81 -1.26 -1.20
CA LYS A 200 -29.71 -1.52 -0.06
C LYS A 200 -29.75 -3.01 0.33
N GLY A 201 -29.88 -3.90 -0.66
CA GLY A 201 -29.96 -5.35 -0.46
C GLY A 201 -28.62 -6.10 -0.42
N VAL A 202 -27.49 -5.40 -0.49
CA VAL A 202 -26.15 -6.00 -0.54
C VAL A 202 -25.37 -5.56 0.70
N GLY A 203 -24.63 -6.47 1.34
CA GLY A 203 -23.83 -6.15 2.53
C GLY A 203 -23.57 -7.35 3.42
N SER A 204 -22.90 -7.13 4.55
CA SER A 204 -22.74 -8.15 5.58
C SER A 204 -24.05 -8.38 6.36
N GLU A 205 -24.12 -9.43 7.16
CA GLU A 205 -25.30 -9.73 7.98
C GLU A 205 -25.75 -8.53 8.84
N PRO A 206 -24.86 -7.77 9.52
CA PRO A 206 -25.27 -6.56 10.23
C PRO A 206 -25.87 -5.47 9.34
N ASP A 207 -25.55 -5.40 8.05
CA ASP A 207 -26.14 -4.43 7.12
C ASP A 207 -27.61 -4.72 6.78
N LEU A 208 -28.05 -5.97 6.92
CA LEU A 208 -29.39 -6.42 6.56
C LEU A 208 -30.40 -6.33 7.72
N ILE A 209 -29.89 -6.16 8.95
CA ILE A 209 -30.70 -5.96 10.15
C ILE A 209 -30.75 -4.48 10.56
N ALA A 210 -31.70 -4.15 11.43
CA ALA A 210 -31.84 -2.81 12.00
C ALA A 210 -30.59 -2.41 12.78
N VAL A 211 -30.24 -1.12 12.74
CA VAL A 211 -29.03 -0.59 13.38
C VAL A 211 -29.13 -0.74 14.90
N ASN A 212 -28.19 -1.47 15.50
CA ASN A 212 -27.98 -1.40 16.93
C ASN A 212 -27.29 -0.07 17.28
N LYS A 213 -28.06 0.88 17.83
CA LYS A 213 -27.58 2.23 18.15
C LYS A 213 -26.43 2.22 19.17
N THR A 214 -26.45 1.29 20.13
CA THR A 214 -25.41 1.17 21.15
C THR A 214 -24.09 0.74 20.53
N HIS A 215 -24.11 -0.29 19.68
CA HIS A 215 -22.90 -0.71 18.95
C HIS A 215 -22.41 0.41 18.03
N TYR A 216 -23.30 1.06 17.29
CA TYR A 216 -22.92 2.14 16.38
C TYR A 216 -22.25 3.31 17.12
N LEU A 217 -22.87 3.81 18.20
CA LEU A 217 -22.29 4.88 19.03
C LEU A 217 -20.99 4.43 19.70
N GLY A 218 -20.90 3.17 20.14
CA GLY A 218 -19.69 2.58 20.69
C GLY A 218 -18.54 2.57 19.68
N VAL A 219 -18.80 2.18 18.42
CA VAL A 219 -17.80 2.23 17.34
C VAL A 219 -17.39 3.67 17.03
N VAL A 220 -18.32 4.62 16.98
CA VAL A 220 -17.99 6.04 16.77
C VAL A 220 -17.08 6.57 17.89
N ALA A 221 -17.46 6.34 19.15
CA ALA A 221 -16.66 6.78 20.31
C ALA A 221 -15.27 6.12 20.33
N ALA A 222 -15.21 4.80 20.08
CA ALA A 222 -13.95 4.08 19.99
C ALA A 222 -13.06 4.59 18.84
N THR A 223 -13.64 4.91 17.68
CA THR A 223 -12.90 5.45 16.53
C THR A 223 -12.28 6.80 16.85
N VAL A 224 -13.04 7.70 17.48
CA VAL A 224 -12.52 9.01 17.92
C VAL A 224 -11.43 8.83 18.97
N ALA A 225 -11.65 8.01 20.00
CA ALA A 225 -10.66 7.74 21.03
C ALA A 225 -9.36 7.13 20.46
N LEU A 226 -9.48 6.14 19.57
CA LEU A 226 -8.34 5.53 18.89
C LEU A 226 -7.62 6.50 17.95
N SER A 227 -8.33 7.45 17.34
CA SER A 227 -7.71 8.50 16.52
C SER A 227 -6.80 9.40 17.36
N PHE A 228 -7.26 9.82 18.53
CA PHE A 228 -6.43 10.56 19.48
C PHE A 228 -5.29 9.71 20.05
N LEU A 229 -5.52 8.42 20.32
CA LEU A 229 -4.45 7.50 20.72
C LEU A 229 -3.36 7.40 19.63
N CYS A 230 -3.76 7.26 18.36
CA CYS A 230 -2.82 7.26 17.23
C CYS A 230 -2.03 8.57 17.16
N SER A 231 -2.67 9.72 17.40
CA SER A 231 -1.97 11.01 17.50
C SER A 231 -0.89 11.00 18.58
N VAL A 232 -1.20 10.48 19.78
CA VAL A 232 -0.25 10.38 20.90
C VAL A 232 0.92 9.43 20.56
N LEU A 233 0.62 8.30 19.90
CA LEU A 233 1.63 7.34 19.46
C LEU A 233 2.57 7.94 18.41
N LEU A 234 2.05 8.74 17.48
CA LEU A 234 2.86 9.40 16.45
C LEU A 234 3.77 10.49 17.03
N GLN A 235 3.38 11.13 18.13
CA GLN A 235 4.25 12.05 18.88
C GLN A 235 5.32 11.31 19.70
N ASN A 236 5.09 10.02 20.01
CA ASN A 236 5.97 9.21 20.84
C ASN A 236 6.35 7.89 20.13
N LEU A 237 7.15 8.01 19.08
CA LEU A 237 7.49 6.91 18.17
C LEU A 237 8.10 5.68 18.86
N PHE A 238 8.79 5.87 20.00
CA PHE A 238 9.29 4.76 20.80
C PHE A 238 8.17 3.78 21.20
N TYR A 239 7.05 4.28 21.73
CA TYR A 239 5.93 3.42 22.14
C TYR A 239 5.23 2.80 20.93
N ALA A 240 5.08 3.55 19.83
CA ALA A 240 4.48 3.03 18.61
C ALA A 240 5.28 1.81 18.07
N HIS A 241 6.60 1.94 17.99
CA HIS A 241 7.48 0.85 17.55
C HIS A 241 7.49 -0.32 18.55
N ALA A 242 7.53 -0.03 19.85
CA ALA A 242 7.51 -1.07 20.87
C ALA A 242 6.22 -1.90 20.83
N ILE A 243 5.05 -1.27 20.69
CA ILE A 243 3.76 -1.96 20.54
C ILE A 243 3.78 -2.83 19.29
N LEU A 244 4.25 -2.31 18.15
CA LEU A 244 4.33 -3.08 16.91
C LEU A 244 5.22 -4.31 17.04
N VAL A 245 6.38 -4.19 17.69
CA VAL A 245 7.29 -5.32 17.93
C VAL A 245 6.65 -6.36 18.84
N VAL A 246 6.03 -5.94 19.95
CA VAL A 246 5.36 -6.85 20.89
C VAL A 246 4.20 -7.60 20.22
N VAL A 247 3.34 -6.87 19.50
CA VAL A 247 2.21 -7.46 18.75
C VAL A 247 2.71 -8.36 17.62
N GLY A 248 3.75 -7.94 16.91
CA GLY A 248 4.44 -8.72 15.88
C GLY A 248 4.93 -10.07 16.38
N ILE A 249 5.72 -10.06 17.46
CA ILE A 249 6.25 -11.28 18.08
C ILE A 249 5.09 -12.16 18.57
N ALA A 250 4.08 -11.59 19.24
CA ALA A 250 2.93 -12.35 19.71
C ALA A 250 2.19 -13.05 18.57
N ILE A 251 1.91 -12.35 17.46
CA ILE A 251 1.23 -12.92 16.29
C ILE A 251 2.07 -14.01 15.63
N VAL A 252 3.38 -13.82 15.48
CA VAL A 252 4.27 -14.86 14.93
C VAL A 252 4.30 -16.09 15.82
N VAL A 253 4.42 -15.93 17.14
CA VAL A 253 4.39 -17.05 18.10
C VAL A 253 3.07 -17.80 18.03
N LEU A 254 1.94 -17.09 17.98
CA LEU A 254 0.61 -17.71 17.85
C LEU A 254 0.46 -18.46 16.52
N TYR A 255 0.93 -17.88 15.41
CA TYR A 255 0.91 -18.54 14.10
C TYR A 255 1.74 -19.83 14.09
N MET A 256 2.98 -19.76 14.59
CA MET A 256 3.87 -20.92 14.64
C MET A 256 3.33 -21.99 15.58
N ARG A 257 2.76 -21.61 16.71
CA ARG A 257 2.08 -22.55 17.62
C ARG A 257 0.96 -23.32 16.91
N GLU A 258 0.11 -22.64 16.15
CA GLU A 258 -0.95 -23.31 15.38
C GLU A 258 -0.40 -24.15 14.23
N ALA A 259 0.63 -23.67 13.52
CA ALA A 259 1.29 -24.43 12.46
C ALA A 259 1.87 -25.76 12.98
N PHE A 260 2.51 -25.76 14.16
CA PHE A 260 3.12 -26.96 14.73
C PHE A 260 2.14 -27.92 15.41
N LYS A 261 0.91 -27.48 15.73
CA LYS A 261 -0.17 -28.39 16.16
C LYS A 261 -0.70 -29.26 15.02
N ILE A 262 -0.53 -28.80 13.77
CA ILE A 262 -0.99 -29.49 12.57
C ILE A 262 0.16 -30.37 12.03
N SER A 263 -0.16 -31.43 11.30
CA SER A 263 0.83 -32.31 10.66
C SER A 263 0.55 -32.46 9.15
N GLY A 264 1.52 -33.01 8.42
CA GLY A 264 1.38 -33.28 6.98
C GLY A 264 1.43 -32.03 6.09
N LEU A 265 0.69 -32.10 4.98
CA LEU A 265 0.69 -31.10 3.91
C LEU A 265 0.16 -29.73 4.37
N GLU A 266 -0.83 -29.71 5.26
CA GLU A 266 -1.43 -28.48 5.78
C GLU A 266 -0.40 -27.65 6.56
N ARG A 267 0.39 -28.28 7.43
CA ARG A 267 1.53 -27.61 8.10
C ARG A 267 2.54 -27.09 7.10
N ALA A 268 2.89 -27.89 6.09
CA ALA A 268 3.86 -27.49 5.09
C ALA A 268 3.40 -26.25 4.31
N LYS A 269 2.12 -26.19 3.91
CA LYS A 269 1.51 -25.02 3.25
C LYS A 269 1.52 -23.77 4.14
N MET A 270 1.23 -23.91 5.43
CA MET A 270 1.35 -22.79 6.38
C MET A 270 2.79 -22.27 6.48
N LEU A 271 3.78 -23.15 6.54
CA LEU A 271 5.19 -22.72 6.55
C LEU A 271 5.59 -22.03 5.24
N VAL A 272 5.07 -22.49 4.09
CA VAL A 272 5.26 -21.78 2.80
C VAL A 272 4.62 -20.39 2.86
N ALA A 273 3.40 -20.26 3.38
CA ALA A 273 2.73 -18.97 3.53
C ALA A 273 3.56 -18.02 4.41
N PHE A 274 4.15 -18.50 5.51
CA PHE A 274 5.02 -17.70 6.37
C PHE A 274 6.29 -17.22 5.63
N VAL A 275 6.94 -18.09 4.86
CA VAL A 275 8.11 -17.71 4.03
C VAL A 275 7.73 -16.63 3.01
N LEU A 276 6.58 -16.77 2.36
CA LEU A 276 6.10 -15.78 1.40
C LEU A 276 5.67 -14.46 2.07
N MET A 277 5.17 -14.49 3.31
CA MET A 277 4.94 -13.28 4.11
C MET A 277 6.25 -12.56 4.41
N LEU A 278 7.32 -13.28 4.77
CA LEU A 278 8.65 -12.67 4.94
C LEU A 278 9.16 -12.01 3.67
N GLN A 279 8.95 -12.62 2.50
CA GLN A 279 9.23 -11.99 1.21
C GLN A 279 8.37 -10.74 0.99
N GLY A 280 7.10 -10.79 1.40
CA GLY A 280 6.20 -9.64 1.42
C GLY A 280 6.75 -8.47 2.26
N VAL A 281 7.38 -8.74 3.41
CA VAL A 281 8.05 -7.70 4.21
C VAL A 281 9.12 -7.00 3.37
N VAL A 282 10.01 -7.78 2.74
CA VAL A 282 11.10 -7.22 1.92
C VAL A 282 10.53 -6.40 0.77
N PHE A 283 9.53 -6.92 0.05
CA PHE A 283 8.87 -6.19 -1.02
C PHE A 283 8.29 -4.85 -0.55
N PHE A 284 7.54 -4.85 0.55
CA PHE A 284 6.95 -3.61 1.06
C PHE A 284 7.99 -2.62 1.58
N VAL A 285 9.12 -3.08 2.12
CA VAL A 285 10.23 -2.19 2.51
C VAL A 285 10.72 -1.38 1.31
N LEU A 286 10.84 -2.03 0.16
CA LEU A 286 11.24 -1.41 -1.11
C LEU A 286 10.16 -0.49 -1.66
N TYR A 287 8.90 -0.91 -1.60
CA TYR A 287 7.75 -0.12 -2.05
C TYR A 287 7.62 1.21 -1.28
N PHE A 288 7.82 1.19 0.05
CA PHE A 288 7.72 2.39 0.89
C PHE A 288 8.90 3.36 0.75
N GLN A 289 9.88 3.06 -0.11
CA GLN A 289 10.90 4.04 -0.51
C GLN A 289 10.34 5.11 -1.46
N MET A 290 9.27 4.81 -2.22
CA MET A 290 8.65 5.74 -3.18
C MET A 290 8.24 7.09 -2.57
N PRO A 291 7.47 7.15 -1.47
CA PRO A 291 7.08 8.44 -0.86
C PRO A 291 8.20 9.09 -0.01
N THR A 292 9.31 8.40 0.22
CA THR A 292 10.40 8.85 1.10
C THR A 292 11.70 9.03 0.31
N SER A 293 12.64 8.08 0.39
CA SER A 293 13.98 8.21 -0.19
C SER A 293 13.98 8.46 -1.69
N LEU A 294 13.11 7.80 -2.47
CA LEU A 294 13.01 8.03 -3.92
C LEU A 294 12.39 9.40 -4.24
N ASN A 295 11.46 9.88 -3.41
CA ASN A 295 10.86 11.19 -3.57
C ASN A 295 11.91 12.29 -3.35
N PHE A 296 12.69 12.18 -2.27
CA PHE A 296 13.75 13.15 -1.97
C PHE A 296 14.93 13.04 -2.92
N PHE A 297 15.26 11.84 -3.39
CA PHE A 297 16.21 11.67 -4.50
C PHE A 297 15.75 12.38 -5.77
N ALA A 298 14.44 12.32 -6.10
CA ALA A 298 13.89 13.06 -7.22
C ALA A 298 14.00 14.58 -7.05
N ILE A 299 13.85 15.07 -5.81
CA ILE A 299 14.00 16.49 -5.47
C ILE A 299 15.46 16.94 -5.63
N HIS A 300 16.41 16.16 -5.10
CA HIS A 300 17.80 16.60 -4.96
C HIS A 300 18.69 16.30 -6.16
N ASN A 301 18.46 15.20 -6.87
CA ASN A 301 19.44 14.63 -7.80
C ASN A 301 18.87 14.24 -9.16
N ILE A 302 17.62 14.57 -9.46
CA ILE A 302 16.99 14.24 -10.74
C ILE A 302 16.55 15.50 -11.46
N GLU A 303 16.71 15.51 -12.78
CA GLU A 303 16.22 16.58 -13.64
C GLU A 303 14.68 16.69 -13.58
N HIS A 304 14.16 17.90 -13.33
CA HIS A 304 12.72 18.19 -13.20
C HIS A 304 12.03 18.41 -14.55
N ASN A 305 12.38 17.55 -15.52
CA ASN A 305 11.89 17.60 -16.89
C ASN A 305 11.62 16.17 -17.39
N ILE A 306 10.43 15.96 -17.96
CA ILE A 306 10.07 14.74 -18.68
C ILE A 306 9.64 15.15 -20.10
N LEU A 307 10.37 14.68 -21.12
CA LEU A 307 10.05 14.92 -22.53
C LEU A 307 9.89 16.41 -22.93
N GLY A 308 10.61 17.32 -22.26
CA GLY A 308 10.52 18.76 -22.47
C GLY A 308 9.48 19.47 -21.61
N ILE A 309 8.73 18.75 -20.77
CA ILE A 309 7.72 19.30 -19.88
C ILE A 309 8.31 19.41 -18.46
N SER A 310 8.29 20.62 -17.91
CA SER A 310 8.67 20.84 -16.51
C SER A 310 7.66 20.19 -15.58
N VAL A 311 8.15 19.38 -14.64
CA VAL A 311 7.35 18.66 -13.65
C VAL A 311 7.86 18.96 -12.25
N ALA A 312 6.97 19.03 -11.27
CA ALA A 312 7.38 19.06 -9.88
C ALA A 312 7.96 17.69 -9.50
N PRO A 313 9.07 17.62 -8.74
CA PRO A 313 9.74 16.36 -8.44
C PRO A 313 8.84 15.35 -7.73
N GLU A 314 7.91 15.81 -6.88
CA GLU A 314 6.99 14.91 -6.18
C GLU A 314 6.02 14.20 -7.15
N GLN A 315 5.82 14.72 -8.36
CA GLN A 315 4.99 14.11 -9.40
C GLN A 315 5.61 12.83 -9.99
N PHE A 316 6.92 12.59 -9.82
CA PHE A 316 7.55 11.35 -10.28
C PHE A 316 6.95 10.10 -9.61
N GLN A 317 6.34 10.23 -8.44
CA GLN A 317 5.60 9.14 -7.79
C GLN A 317 4.43 8.62 -8.64
N ALA A 318 3.84 9.47 -9.49
CA ALA A 318 2.77 9.08 -10.41
C ALA A 318 3.24 8.08 -11.50
N LEU A 319 4.56 7.91 -11.68
CA LEU A 319 5.10 6.89 -12.59
C LEU A 319 4.73 5.47 -12.16
N ASN A 320 4.62 5.20 -10.85
CA ASN A 320 4.23 3.86 -10.38
C ASN A 320 2.83 3.46 -10.90
N PRO A 321 1.74 4.21 -10.63
CA PRO A 321 0.42 3.85 -11.14
C PRO A 321 0.33 3.96 -12.67
N PHE A 322 1.08 4.87 -13.31
CA PHE A 322 1.18 4.93 -14.77
C PHE A 322 1.67 3.60 -15.36
N TRP A 323 2.79 3.07 -14.86
CA TRP A 323 3.35 1.82 -15.33
C TRP A 323 2.45 0.62 -14.99
N ILE A 324 1.77 0.62 -13.85
CA ILE A 324 0.81 -0.44 -13.51
C ILE A 324 -0.33 -0.48 -14.52
N MET A 325 -0.91 0.68 -14.87
CA MET A 325 -2.02 0.76 -15.83
C MET A 325 -1.61 0.27 -17.23
N ILE A 326 -0.37 0.50 -17.63
CA ILE A 326 0.16 0.03 -18.93
C ILE A 326 0.52 -1.46 -18.88
N ALA A 327 1.23 -1.89 -17.83
CA ALA A 327 1.76 -3.24 -17.73
C ALA A 327 0.68 -4.28 -17.36
N SER A 328 -0.36 -3.90 -16.64
CA SER A 328 -1.41 -4.82 -16.17
C SER A 328 -2.13 -5.55 -17.33
N PRO A 329 -2.64 -4.88 -18.38
CA PRO A 329 -3.23 -5.56 -19.54
C PRO A 329 -2.23 -6.47 -20.28
N ILE A 330 -0.97 -6.03 -20.41
CA ILE A 330 0.09 -6.80 -21.08
C ILE A 330 0.37 -8.09 -20.30
N LEU A 331 0.48 -7.99 -18.97
CA LEU A 331 0.72 -9.11 -18.09
C LEU A 331 -0.47 -10.08 -18.05
N ALA A 332 -1.71 -9.57 -18.11
CA ALA A 332 -2.90 -10.40 -18.22
C ALA A 332 -2.89 -11.28 -19.49
N VAL A 333 -2.49 -10.71 -20.64
CA VAL A 333 -2.30 -11.47 -21.89
C VAL A 333 -1.16 -12.47 -21.76
N ALA A 334 -0.03 -12.08 -21.17
CA ALA A 334 1.10 -12.99 -20.95
C ALA A 334 0.70 -14.20 -20.09
N TYR A 335 -0.12 -14.00 -19.04
CA TYR A 335 -0.59 -15.09 -18.19
C TYR A 335 -1.50 -16.09 -18.90
N THR A 336 -2.32 -15.65 -19.86
CA THR A 336 -3.12 -16.60 -20.67
C THR A 336 -2.26 -17.57 -21.47
N ASN A 337 -1.04 -17.18 -21.85
CA ASN A 337 -0.11 -18.01 -22.61
C ASN A 337 0.81 -18.88 -21.73
N LEU A 338 1.11 -18.43 -20.49
CA LEU A 338 2.02 -19.11 -19.57
C LEU A 338 1.37 -20.28 -18.81
N GLY A 339 0.04 -20.28 -18.66
CA GLY A 339 -0.72 -21.35 -18.00
C GLY A 339 -0.27 -21.62 -16.54
N GLU A 340 -0.44 -22.86 -16.07
CA GLU A 340 -0.08 -23.27 -14.70
C GLU A 340 1.44 -23.36 -14.43
N ARG A 341 2.28 -23.12 -15.45
CA ARG A 341 3.74 -23.21 -15.33
C ARG A 341 4.33 -22.10 -14.46
N PHE A 342 3.63 -20.96 -14.34
CA PHE A 342 4.09 -19.81 -13.58
C PHE A 342 3.44 -19.73 -12.19
N ALA A 343 3.85 -20.64 -11.31
CA ALA A 343 3.31 -20.75 -9.96
C ALA A 343 3.67 -19.53 -9.08
N MET A 344 2.89 -19.32 -8.02
CA MET A 344 3.01 -18.19 -7.09
C MET A 344 4.44 -17.95 -6.56
N PRO A 345 5.22 -18.96 -6.13
CA PRO A 345 6.59 -18.73 -5.67
C PRO A 345 7.52 -18.14 -6.75
N TYR A 346 7.34 -18.52 -8.01
CA TYR A 346 8.11 -17.93 -9.12
C TYR A 346 7.71 -16.47 -9.35
N LYS A 347 6.41 -16.15 -9.28
CA LYS A 347 5.94 -14.76 -9.39
C LYS A 347 6.61 -13.87 -8.35
N PHE A 348 6.65 -14.31 -7.08
CA PHE A 348 7.38 -13.62 -6.02
C PHE A 348 8.87 -13.47 -6.35
N ALA A 349 9.52 -14.55 -6.81
CA ALA A 349 10.94 -14.54 -7.15
C ALA A 349 11.28 -13.52 -8.25
N PHE A 350 10.53 -13.53 -9.36
CA PHE A 350 10.72 -12.57 -10.45
C PHE A 350 10.37 -11.15 -10.03
N GLY A 351 9.35 -10.98 -9.18
CA GLY A 351 9.04 -9.69 -8.57
C GLY A 351 10.23 -9.13 -7.79
N MET A 352 10.88 -9.97 -6.96
CA MET A 352 12.08 -9.59 -6.23
C MET A 352 13.27 -9.26 -7.15
N VAL A 353 13.44 -9.97 -8.27
CA VAL A 353 14.46 -9.64 -9.28
C VAL A 353 14.21 -8.23 -9.84
N LEU A 354 12.98 -7.93 -10.23
CA LEU A 354 12.63 -6.61 -10.77
C LEU A 354 12.80 -5.51 -9.73
N CYS A 355 12.41 -5.75 -8.47
CA CYS A 355 12.67 -4.81 -7.39
C CYS A 355 14.18 -4.58 -7.18
N ALA A 356 15.02 -5.62 -7.25
CA ALA A 356 16.48 -5.44 -7.16
C ALA A 356 17.01 -4.59 -8.31
N LEU A 357 16.57 -4.88 -9.54
CA LEU A 357 16.96 -4.12 -10.74
C LEU A 357 16.56 -2.65 -10.63
N SER A 358 15.40 -2.34 -10.04
CA SER A 358 14.96 -0.94 -9.92
C SER A 358 15.97 -0.05 -9.17
N PHE A 359 16.50 -0.52 -8.03
CA PHE A 359 17.50 0.22 -7.26
C PHE A 359 18.90 0.14 -7.87
N LEU A 360 19.28 -1.00 -8.46
CA LEU A 360 20.58 -1.15 -9.12
C LEU A 360 20.71 -0.25 -10.35
N VAL A 361 19.61 -0.01 -11.08
CA VAL A 361 19.57 0.94 -12.19
C VAL A 361 19.85 2.36 -11.72
N LEU A 362 19.35 2.78 -10.55
CA LEU A 362 19.67 4.11 -10.00
C LEU A 362 21.16 4.22 -9.64
N LYS A 363 21.72 3.21 -8.98
CA LYS A 363 23.17 3.16 -8.71
C LYS A 363 24.00 3.22 -9.99
N PHE A 364 23.60 2.48 -11.03
CA PHE A 364 24.30 2.50 -12.31
C PHE A 364 24.16 3.87 -13.00
N GLY A 365 22.97 4.45 -12.96
CA GLY A 365 22.65 5.76 -13.52
C GLY A 365 23.44 6.90 -12.88
N ALA A 366 23.85 6.77 -11.62
CA ALA A 366 24.69 7.77 -10.94
C ALA A 366 26.03 8.01 -11.65
N ASN A 367 26.55 7.04 -12.41
CA ASN A 367 27.77 7.22 -13.21
C ASN A 367 27.57 8.10 -14.45
N PHE A 368 26.31 8.43 -14.78
CA PHE A 368 25.92 9.27 -15.91
C PHE A 368 25.30 10.60 -15.45
N ALA A 369 25.50 10.99 -14.19
CA ALA A 369 25.16 12.31 -13.73
C ALA A 369 26.03 13.38 -14.41
N ASN A 370 25.50 14.59 -14.55
CA ASN A 370 26.26 15.73 -15.05
C ASN A 370 27.24 16.25 -13.99
N GLU A 371 28.02 17.28 -14.32
CA GLU A 371 29.02 17.90 -13.42
C GLU A 371 28.38 18.46 -12.13
N ASP A 372 27.09 18.81 -12.17
CA ASP A 372 26.32 19.31 -11.03
C ASP A 372 25.74 18.19 -10.14
N GLY A 373 26.02 16.91 -10.42
CA GLY A 373 25.48 15.79 -9.65
C GLY A 373 23.99 15.50 -9.89
N ILE A 374 23.46 15.94 -11.04
CA ILE A 374 22.08 15.74 -11.47
C ILE A 374 22.01 14.63 -12.52
N MET A 375 21.09 13.69 -12.31
CA MET A 375 20.81 12.58 -13.21
C MET A 375 19.60 12.86 -14.09
N SER A 376 19.62 12.30 -15.31
CA SER A 376 18.46 12.32 -16.21
C SER A 376 17.24 11.63 -15.56
N SER A 377 16.06 12.23 -15.73
CA SER A 377 14.78 11.69 -15.27
C SER A 377 14.46 10.29 -15.82
N ASN A 378 15.03 9.92 -16.97
CA ASN A 378 14.87 8.59 -17.58
C ASN A 378 15.29 7.44 -16.65
N TRP A 379 16.32 7.63 -15.82
CA TRP A 379 16.76 6.62 -14.86
C TRP A 379 15.69 6.34 -13.80
N LEU A 380 15.01 7.39 -13.34
CA LEU A 380 13.90 7.27 -12.40
C LEU A 380 12.67 6.66 -13.08
N VAL A 381 12.39 7.00 -14.34
CA VAL A 381 11.33 6.38 -15.15
C VAL A 381 11.51 4.86 -15.26
N ILE A 382 12.73 4.40 -15.54
CA ILE A 382 13.06 2.97 -15.62
C ILE A 382 12.98 2.30 -14.24
N CYS A 383 13.45 2.97 -13.18
CA CYS A 383 13.32 2.47 -11.80
C CYS A 383 11.85 2.20 -11.46
N TYR A 384 10.96 3.18 -11.67
CA TYR A 384 9.52 3.01 -11.44
C TYR A 384 8.90 1.93 -12.32
N ALA A 385 9.35 1.78 -13.57
CA ALA A 385 8.88 0.69 -14.44
C ALA A 385 9.18 -0.68 -13.79
N PHE A 386 10.44 -0.93 -13.41
CA PHE A 386 10.82 -2.18 -12.77
C PHE A 386 10.08 -2.41 -11.44
N GLN A 387 9.89 -1.36 -10.62
CA GLN A 387 9.11 -1.47 -9.38
C GLN A 387 7.65 -1.86 -9.65
N SER A 388 6.99 -1.19 -10.60
CA SER A 388 5.59 -1.46 -10.94
C SER A 388 5.39 -2.86 -11.53
N LEU A 389 6.30 -3.32 -12.39
CA LEU A 389 6.26 -4.69 -12.90
C LEU A 389 6.49 -5.70 -11.76
N GLY A 390 7.41 -5.42 -10.84
CA GLY A 390 7.63 -6.24 -9.65
C GLY A 390 6.40 -6.29 -8.73
N GLU A 391 5.73 -5.16 -8.55
CA GLU A 391 4.50 -5.04 -7.79
C GLU A 391 3.38 -5.89 -8.39
N LEU A 392 3.17 -5.84 -9.70
CA LEU A 392 2.16 -6.68 -10.36
C LEU A 392 2.40 -8.18 -10.18
N LEU A 393 3.64 -8.60 -9.98
CA LEU A 393 4.00 -10.00 -9.71
C LEU A 393 3.82 -10.39 -8.24
N VAL A 394 3.91 -9.45 -7.30
CA VAL A 394 3.91 -9.74 -5.84
C VAL A 394 2.60 -9.33 -5.18
N SER A 395 2.19 -8.06 -5.32
CA SER A 395 1.16 -7.43 -4.49
C SER A 395 -0.23 -8.04 -4.69
N GLY A 396 -0.56 -8.44 -5.92
CA GLY A 396 -1.82 -9.09 -6.26
C GLY A 396 -1.98 -10.51 -5.69
N LEU A 397 -0.90 -11.13 -5.20
CA LEU A 397 -0.92 -12.53 -4.73
C LEU A 397 -1.03 -12.67 -3.21
N GLY A 398 -0.81 -11.61 -2.43
CA GLY A 398 -0.75 -11.71 -0.96
C GLY A 398 -2.04 -12.25 -0.32
N LEU A 399 -3.19 -11.71 -0.70
CA LEU A 399 -4.49 -12.17 -0.19
C LEU A 399 -4.85 -13.56 -0.72
N ALA A 400 -4.57 -13.83 -2.00
CA ALA A 400 -4.80 -15.13 -2.63
C ALA A 400 -3.93 -16.22 -1.99
N MET A 401 -2.69 -15.91 -1.65
CA MET A 401 -1.76 -16.77 -0.93
C MET A 401 -2.32 -17.18 0.43
N VAL A 402 -2.78 -16.22 1.23
CA VAL A 402 -3.40 -16.50 2.53
C VAL A 402 -4.60 -17.43 2.36
N ALA A 403 -5.47 -17.15 1.40
CA ALA A 403 -6.66 -17.95 1.15
C ALA A 403 -6.36 -19.39 0.69
N GLN A 404 -5.28 -19.60 -0.06
CA GLN A 404 -4.92 -20.92 -0.62
C GLN A 404 -4.06 -21.78 0.31
N LEU A 405 -3.25 -21.16 1.16
CA LEU A 405 -2.22 -21.86 1.94
C LEU A 405 -2.55 -22.01 3.42
N VAL A 406 -3.51 -21.23 3.93
CA VAL A 406 -3.89 -21.25 5.35
C VAL A 406 -5.25 -21.93 5.53
N PRO A 407 -5.44 -22.73 6.59
CA PRO A 407 -6.72 -23.37 6.88
C PRO A 407 -7.85 -22.36 7.06
N GLN A 408 -9.06 -22.70 6.61
CA GLN A 408 -10.24 -21.82 6.66
C GLN A 408 -10.52 -21.26 8.07
N ARG A 409 -10.31 -22.09 9.12
CA ARG A 409 -10.49 -21.68 10.53
C ARG A 409 -9.53 -20.57 10.99
N MET A 410 -8.42 -20.37 10.28
CA MET A 410 -7.38 -19.37 10.60
C MET A 410 -7.35 -18.20 9.60
N MET A 411 -8.28 -18.14 8.64
CA MET A 411 -8.22 -17.16 7.56
C MET A 411 -8.20 -15.72 8.09
N GLY A 412 -9.07 -15.36 9.02
CA GLY A 412 -9.10 -14.02 9.61
C GLY A 412 -7.80 -13.67 10.36
N PHE A 413 -7.20 -14.65 11.04
CA PHE A 413 -5.93 -14.47 11.73
C PHE A 413 -4.77 -14.25 10.75
N ALA A 414 -4.69 -15.05 9.68
CA ALA A 414 -3.66 -14.89 8.65
C ALA A 414 -3.83 -13.63 7.81
N MET A 415 -5.06 -13.16 7.60
CA MET A 415 -5.34 -11.84 7.02
C MET A 415 -4.80 -10.70 7.90
N GLY A 416 -5.00 -10.79 9.21
CA GLY A 416 -4.40 -9.86 10.17
C GLY A 416 -2.86 -9.89 10.12
N MET A 417 -2.28 -11.08 10.04
CA MET A 417 -0.83 -11.27 9.89
C MET A 417 -0.29 -10.68 8.58
N TRP A 418 -1.03 -10.79 7.48
CA TRP A 418 -0.66 -10.16 6.21
C TRP A 418 -0.61 -8.63 6.32
N PHE A 419 -1.61 -7.99 6.95
CA PHE A 419 -1.55 -6.53 7.15
C PHE A 419 -0.43 -6.10 8.10
N LEU A 420 -0.12 -6.93 9.11
CA LEU A 420 1.02 -6.72 9.99
C LEU A 420 2.35 -6.76 9.22
N THR A 421 2.46 -7.58 8.18
CA THR A 421 3.62 -7.64 7.28
C THR A 421 3.87 -6.26 6.65
N SER A 422 2.83 -5.60 6.12
CA SER A 422 2.94 -4.23 5.58
C SER A 422 3.26 -3.20 6.66
N ALA A 423 2.69 -3.34 7.87
CA ALA A 423 2.96 -2.43 8.96
C ALA A 423 4.42 -2.50 9.45
N THR A 424 4.95 -3.71 9.63
CA THR A 424 6.36 -3.94 9.96
C THR A 424 7.28 -3.42 8.87
N ALA A 425 6.95 -3.69 7.61
CA ALA A 425 7.72 -3.21 6.47
C ALA A 425 7.76 -1.67 6.39
N ALA A 426 6.66 -0.99 6.71
CA ALA A 426 6.61 0.48 6.70
C ALA A 426 7.57 1.13 7.71
N VAL A 427 7.69 0.56 8.93
CA VAL A 427 8.65 1.05 9.91
C VAL A 427 10.09 0.80 9.46
N ILE A 428 10.38 -0.42 8.99
CA ILE A 428 11.72 -0.76 8.47
C ILE A 428 12.06 0.14 7.28
N ALA A 429 11.11 0.42 6.39
CA ALA A 429 11.30 1.31 5.26
C ALA A 429 11.65 2.73 5.67
N GLY A 430 11.04 3.26 6.74
CA GLY A 430 11.39 4.56 7.29
C GLY A 430 12.84 4.61 7.79
N TRP A 431 13.31 3.55 8.45
CA TRP A 431 14.71 3.43 8.88
C TRP A 431 15.67 3.26 7.70
N VAL A 432 15.29 2.48 6.68
CA VAL A 432 16.09 2.31 5.46
C VAL A 432 16.19 3.62 4.69
N ALA A 433 15.09 4.37 4.56
CA ALA A 433 15.07 5.69 3.93
C ALA A 433 15.91 6.69 4.72
N ALA A 434 15.92 6.63 6.06
CA ALA A 434 16.77 7.50 6.88
C ALA A 434 18.28 7.32 6.61
N LEU A 435 18.71 6.18 6.04
CA LEU A 435 20.10 5.99 5.62
C LEU A 435 20.49 6.86 4.42
N THR A 436 19.53 7.35 3.63
CA THR A 436 19.80 8.21 2.46
C THR A 436 19.90 9.69 2.81
N THR A 437 19.66 10.08 4.06
CA THR A 437 19.57 11.49 4.43
C THR A 437 20.95 12.11 4.53
N ALA A 438 21.13 13.29 3.93
CA ALA A 438 22.36 14.04 4.06
C ALA A 438 22.47 14.69 5.45
N PRO A 439 23.70 14.80 6.01
CA PRO A 439 23.94 15.60 7.22
C PRO A 439 23.44 17.04 7.08
N ALA A 440 22.97 17.61 8.19
CA ALA A 440 22.41 18.97 8.20
C ALA A 440 23.40 20.00 7.64
N GLY A 441 22.97 20.77 6.63
CA GLY A 441 23.75 21.83 5.98
C GLY A 441 24.49 21.41 4.70
N LEU A 442 24.46 20.13 4.33
CA LEU A 442 25.03 19.65 3.08
C LEU A 442 24.01 19.79 1.94
N THR A 443 24.25 20.75 1.04
CA THR A 443 23.37 21.07 -0.10
C THR A 443 23.99 20.72 -1.45
N ASP A 444 25.21 20.19 -1.46
CA ASP A 444 25.92 19.82 -2.68
C ASP A 444 25.35 18.53 -3.27
N ALA A 445 24.75 18.64 -4.45
CA ALA A 445 24.09 17.55 -5.15
C ALA A 445 25.06 16.40 -5.48
N ASN A 446 26.35 16.68 -5.71
CA ASN A 446 27.35 15.61 -5.91
C ASN A 446 27.53 14.73 -4.67
N GLN A 447 27.50 15.35 -3.48
CA GLN A 447 27.63 14.62 -2.22
C GLN A 447 26.34 13.87 -1.87
N THR A 448 25.17 14.45 -2.09
CA THR A 448 23.90 13.73 -1.89
C THR A 448 23.78 12.56 -2.86
N LEU A 449 24.20 12.73 -4.12
CA LEU A 449 24.20 11.66 -5.12
C LEU A 449 25.06 10.47 -4.69
N ALA A 450 26.24 10.73 -4.10
CA ALA A 450 27.10 9.68 -3.58
C ALA A 450 26.44 8.87 -2.46
N ILE A 451 25.74 9.54 -1.53
CA ILE A 451 24.98 8.90 -0.44
C ILE A 451 23.83 8.06 -1.02
N TYR A 452 23.02 8.64 -1.91
CA TYR A 452 21.90 7.93 -2.55
C TYR A 452 22.39 6.72 -3.34
N SER A 453 23.44 6.87 -4.15
CA SER A 453 24.00 5.80 -4.98
C SER A 453 24.54 4.63 -4.14
N ASP A 454 25.23 4.91 -3.03
CA ASP A 454 25.73 3.89 -2.11
C ASP A 454 24.58 3.11 -1.45
N VAL A 455 23.59 3.83 -0.90
CA VAL A 455 22.46 3.20 -0.20
C VAL A 455 21.54 2.45 -1.16
N PHE A 456 21.19 3.01 -2.32
CA PHE A 456 20.44 2.30 -3.35
C PHE A 456 21.22 1.09 -3.87
N GLY A 457 22.54 1.16 -3.94
CA GLY A 457 23.40 0.01 -4.17
C GLY A 457 23.22 -1.09 -3.14
N LYS A 458 23.33 -0.75 -1.85
CA LYS A 458 23.14 -1.70 -0.74
C LYS A 458 21.75 -2.34 -0.76
N ILE A 459 20.71 -1.53 -0.98
CA ILE A 459 19.33 -2.02 -1.15
C ILE A 459 19.24 -2.97 -2.34
N GLY A 460 19.78 -2.58 -3.49
CA GLY A 460 19.77 -3.37 -4.73
C GLY A 460 20.48 -4.73 -4.57
N TYR A 461 21.69 -4.75 -4.01
CA TYR A 461 22.44 -5.99 -3.80
C TYR A 461 21.81 -6.89 -2.73
N ALA A 462 21.33 -6.33 -1.62
CA ALA A 462 20.62 -7.11 -0.61
C ALA A 462 19.35 -7.76 -1.20
N THR A 463 18.59 -6.99 -1.98
CA THR A 463 17.41 -7.47 -2.68
C THR A 463 17.76 -8.53 -3.73
N ALA A 464 18.85 -8.36 -4.48
CA ALA A 464 19.34 -9.37 -5.42
C ALA A 464 19.69 -10.69 -4.71
N GLY A 465 20.31 -10.63 -3.53
CA GLY A 465 20.56 -11.80 -2.69
C GLY A 465 19.26 -12.52 -2.30
N VAL A 466 18.25 -11.77 -1.84
CA VAL A 466 16.92 -12.32 -1.54
C VAL A 466 16.26 -12.91 -2.78
N ALA A 467 16.39 -12.26 -3.94
CA ALA A 467 15.83 -12.74 -5.20
C ALA A 467 16.47 -14.08 -5.62
N VAL A 468 17.79 -14.22 -5.51
CA VAL A 468 18.51 -15.48 -5.78
C VAL A 468 18.03 -16.58 -4.84
N ILE A 469 17.97 -16.31 -3.53
CA ILE A 469 17.46 -17.28 -2.55
C ILE A 469 16.02 -17.70 -2.90
N THR A 470 15.17 -16.73 -3.24
CA THR A 470 13.77 -16.97 -3.58
C THR A 470 13.63 -17.82 -4.85
N LEU A 471 14.44 -17.56 -5.88
CA LEU A 471 14.50 -18.37 -7.10
C LEU A 471 14.94 -19.80 -6.81
N LEU A 472 15.93 -20.00 -5.93
CA LEU A 472 16.43 -21.33 -5.56
C LEU A 472 15.39 -22.15 -4.78
N ILE A 473 14.60 -21.52 -3.91
CA ILE A 473 13.57 -22.22 -3.13
C ILE A 473 12.22 -22.34 -3.86
N ALA A 474 11.95 -21.52 -4.88
CA ALA A 474 10.68 -21.50 -5.61
C ALA A 474 10.22 -22.87 -6.15
N PRO A 475 11.09 -23.73 -6.73
CA PRO A 475 10.69 -25.07 -7.15
C PRO A 475 10.18 -25.92 -5.97
N LYS A 476 10.90 -25.89 -4.84
CA LYS A 476 10.52 -26.65 -3.64
C LYS A 476 9.21 -26.16 -3.04
N LEU A 477 9.05 -24.84 -2.90
CA LEU A 477 7.80 -24.25 -2.40
C LEU A 477 6.62 -24.62 -3.32
N THR A 478 6.82 -24.59 -4.64
CA THR A 478 5.79 -24.96 -5.62
C THR A 478 5.35 -26.42 -5.47
N ARG A 479 6.30 -27.36 -5.32
CA ARG A 479 5.99 -28.78 -5.08
C ARG A 479 5.17 -28.97 -3.81
N ILE A 480 5.54 -28.29 -2.73
CA ILE A 480 4.79 -28.33 -1.46
C ILE A 480 3.37 -27.80 -1.64
N ILE A 481 3.18 -26.69 -2.35
CA ILE A 481 1.84 -26.14 -2.60
C ILE A 481 0.96 -27.13 -3.37
N ARG A 482 1.54 -27.82 -4.35
CA ARG A 482 0.85 -28.83 -5.18
C ARG A 482 0.62 -30.17 -4.47
N GLY A 483 1.33 -30.44 -3.37
CA GLY A 483 1.23 -31.72 -2.67
C GLY A 483 1.95 -32.88 -3.39
N GLU A 484 2.90 -32.56 -4.28
CA GLU A 484 3.75 -33.54 -4.95
C GLU A 484 4.76 -34.11 -3.92
N SER A 485 4.76 -35.42 -3.69
CA SER A 485 5.71 -36.06 -2.76
C SER A 485 7.07 -36.31 -3.43
N GLU A 486 8.16 -36.33 -2.63
CA GLU A 486 9.53 -36.58 -3.10
C GLU A 486 9.71 -37.93 -3.84
N GLY A 487 8.72 -38.85 -3.75
CA GLY A 487 8.76 -40.18 -4.39
C GLY A 487 8.05 -40.31 -5.74
N GLN A 488 7.37 -39.29 -6.27
CA GLN A 488 6.67 -39.40 -7.56
C GLN A 488 7.55 -39.09 -8.79
N THR A 489 8.75 -38.54 -8.59
CA THR A 489 9.62 -38.12 -9.71
C THR A 489 10.53 -39.24 -10.24
N GLU A 490 10.83 -40.28 -9.44
CA GLU A 490 11.60 -41.44 -9.93
C GLU A 490 10.81 -42.28 -10.94
N ALA A 491 9.48 -42.20 -10.96
CA ALA A 491 8.64 -42.88 -11.95
C ALA A 491 8.31 -42.03 -13.19
N ALA A 492 8.63 -40.73 -13.19
CA ALA A 492 8.42 -39.82 -14.32
C ALA A 492 9.69 -39.57 -15.15
N ASN A 493 10.86 -39.91 -14.58
CA ASN A 493 12.16 -39.83 -15.24
C ASN A 493 12.81 -41.22 -15.47
N ALA A 494 12.07 -42.31 -15.20
CA ALA A 494 12.36 -43.67 -15.65
C ALA A 494 11.35 -44.04 -16.73
#